data_AF-A0A5Q4H463-F1
#
_entry.id   AF-A0A5Q4H463-F1
#
_cell.length_a   1.000
_cell.length_b   1.000
_cell.length_c   1.000
_cell.angle_alpha   90.00
_cell.angle_beta   90.00
_cell.angle_gamma   90.00
#
_symmetry.space_group_name_H-M   'P 1'
#
loop_
_entity.id
_entity.type
_entity.pdbx_description
1 polymer ?
#
loop_
_entity_poly.entity_id
_entity_poly.type
_entity_poly.pdbx_seq_one_letter_code
_entity_poly.pdbx_strand_id
1 'polypeptide(L)'
;MTAKDTPRFDQHGLWEYQTVCFSQHGNLPQTLHRLVEQSPAGYTVEELQQLVGTRVHNHVSRLIREGKLARSFQGRRVVYLATQRRQREAQQQTRRRAEPRPVPTRPQTDVPPGLDAVTVIHVLRRLLETPEASVASVARALQARKVLVRADQIRLILDFYGLKKTTP
;
A
#
# COMPACT_ATOMS: atom_id res chain seq x y z
N MET A 1 -21.16 -44.36 16.57
CA MET A 1 -21.71 -43.17 15.89
C MET A 1 -21.60 -41.99 16.84
N THR A 2 -20.86 -40.94 16.48
CA THR A 2 -20.92 -39.67 17.21
C THR A 2 -20.59 -38.53 16.24
N ALA A 3 -21.63 -37.84 15.78
CA ALA A 3 -21.51 -36.61 15.01
C ALA A 3 -21.02 -35.49 15.94
N LYS A 4 -19.77 -35.02 15.77
CA LYS A 4 -19.20 -33.95 16.61
C LYS A 4 -18.32 -32.93 15.89
N ASP A 5 -18.46 -32.79 14.57
CA ASP A 5 -17.82 -31.68 13.85
C ASP A 5 -18.75 -31.18 12.74
N THR A 6 -19.86 -30.56 13.14
CA THR A 6 -20.65 -29.78 12.17
C THR A 6 -19.89 -28.50 11.90
N PRO A 7 -19.48 -28.22 10.64
CA PRO A 7 -18.75 -27.01 10.30
C PRO A 7 -19.58 -25.78 10.67
N ARG A 8 -19.04 -24.93 11.54
CA ARG A 8 -19.66 -23.65 11.90
C ARG A 8 -18.98 -22.56 11.11
N PHE A 9 -19.64 -22.13 10.05
CA PHE A 9 -19.26 -20.93 9.32
C PHE A 9 -19.50 -19.69 10.17
N ASP A 10 -18.57 -18.75 10.11
CA ASP A 10 -18.68 -17.45 10.77
C ASP A 10 -19.69 -16.54 10.05
N GLN A 11 -19.82 -15.30 10.52
CA GLN A 11 -20.70 -14.29 9.91
C GLN A 11 -20.37 -13.97 8.44
N HIS A 12 -19.16 -14.30 7.98
CA HIS A 12 -18.71 -14.12 6.61
C HIS A 12 -18.91 -15.37 5.75
N GLY A 13 -19.34 -16.48 6.34
CA GLY A 13 -19.44 -17.76 5.65
C GLY A 13 -18.10 -18.48 5.51
N LEU A 14 -17.15 -18.18 6.40
CA LEU A 14 -15.83 -18.79 6.47
C LEU A 14 -15.76 -19.75 7.64
N TRP A 15 -15.19 -20.92 7.42
CA TRP A 15 -14.89 -21.88 8.46
C TRP A 15 -13.41 -22.21 8.41
N GLU A 16 -12.68 -21.79 9.43
CA GLU A 16 -11.29 -22.17 9.59
C GLU A 16 -11.21 -23.53 10.30
N TYR A 17 -10.50 -24.46 9.67
CA TYR A 17 -10.16 -25.74 10.27
C TYR A 17 -8.65 -25.94 10.15
N GLN A 18 -7.97 -25.86 11.30
CA GLN A 18 -6.51 -25.89 11.40
C GLN A 18 -5.84 -24.77 10.59
N THR A 19 -5.25 -25.10 9.44
CA THR A 19 -4.54 -24.15 8.55
C THR A 19 -5.30 -23.93 7.23
N VAL A 20 -6.49 -24.49 7.09
CA VAL A 20 -7.31 -24.39 5.88
C VAL A 20 -8.57 -23.60 6.16
N CYS A 21 -8.85 -22.61 5.31
CA CYS A 21 -10.09 -21.84 5.35
C CYS A 21 -11.05 -22.39 4.29
N PHE A 22 -12.23 -22.82 4.73
CA PHE A 22 -13.34 -23.24 3.89
C PHE A 22 -14.33 -22.11 3.74
N SER A 23 -14.92 -21.97 2.54
CA SER A 23 -15.96 -20.98 2.30
C SER A 23 -17.24 -21.66 1.82
N GLN A 24 -18.37 -21.22 2.37
CA GLN A 24 -19.69 -21.64 1.88
C GLN A 24 -20.01 -21.07 0.48
N HIS A 25 -19.24 -20.08 0.02
CA HIS A 25 -19.50 -19.36 -1.24
C HIS A 25 -18.83 -20.01 -2.47
N GLY A 26 -18.31 -21.24 -2.33
CA GLY A 26 -17.68 -21.99 -3.41
C GLY A 26 -16.19 -21.73 -3.50
N ASN A 27 -15.74 -21.02 -4.53
CA ASN A 27 -14.32 -20.75 -4.75
C ASN A 27 -13.86 -19.40 -4.18
N LEU A 28 -12.55 -19.25 -3.99
CA LEU A 28 -11.94 -18.05 -3.42
C LEU A 28 -12.37 -16.73 -4.12
N PRO A 29 -12.40 -16.61 -5.46
CA PRO A 29 -12.97 -15.43 -6.12
C PRO A 29 -14.42 -15.09 -5.72
N GLN A 30 -15.29 -16.09 -5.62
CA GLN A 30 -16.69 -15.90 -5.22
C GLN A 30 -16.76 -15.46 -3.75
N THR A 31 -15.98 -16.08 -2.88
CA THR A 31 -15.82 -15.67 -1.48
C THR A 31 -15.39 -14.22 -1.36
N LEU A 32 -14.34 -13.81 -2.07
CA LEU A 32 -13.83 -12.43 -2.04
C LEU A 32 -14.87 -11.42 -2.56
N HIS A 33 -15.59 -11.78 -3.62
CA HIS A 33 -16.69 -10.95 -4.12
C HIS A 33 -17.77 -10.75 -3.07
N ARG A 34 -18.22 -11.84 -2.41
CA ARG A 34 -19.25 -11.79 -1.37
C ARG A 34 -18.80 -11.04 -0.12
N LEU A 35 -17.55 -11.25 0.32
CA LEU A 35 -16.95 -10.51 1.42
C LEU A 35 -17.00 -9.00 1.18
N VAL A 36 -16.56 -8.54 0.00
CA VAL A 36 -16.55 -7.12 -0.33
C VAL A 36 -17.97 -6.57 -0.51
N GLU A 37 -18.89 -7.34 -1.09
CA GLU A 37 -20.29 -6.95 -1.27
C GLU A 37 -21.03 -6.80 0.08
N GLN A 38 -20.77 -7.69 1.04
CA GLN A 38 -21.37 -7.67 2.37
C GLN A 38 -20.67 -6.69 3.32
N SER A 39 -19.47 -6.23 2.98
CA SER A 39 -18.72 -5.31 3.83
C SER A 39 -19.40 -3.94 3.95
N PRO A 40 -19.52 -3.37 5.15
CA PRO A 40 -20.03 -2.01 5.33
C PRO A 40 -19.06 -0.94 4.86
N ALA A 41 -17.77 -1.25 4.67
CA ALA A 41 -16.72 -0.30 4.32
C ALA A 41 -15.84 -0.73 3.12
N GLY A 42 -16.10 -1.90 2.53
CA GLY A 42 -15.15 -2.57 1.64
C GLY A 42 -13.95 -3.16 2.40
N TYR A 43 -12.94 -3.61 1.67
CA TYR A 43 -11.73 -4.17 2.27
C TYR A 43 -10.46 -3.80 1.49
N THR A 44 -9.33 -3.67 2.18
CA THR A 44 -8.01 -3.69 1.53
C THR A 44 -7.58 -5.12 1.20
N VAL A 45 -6.49 -5.24 0.44
CA VAL A 45 -5.88 -6.55 0.21
C VAL A 45 -5.48 -7.20 1.52
N GLU A 46 -4.84 -6.46 2.42
CA GLU A 46 -4.33 -6.99 3.69
C GLU A 46 -5.47 -7.51 4.57
N GLU A 47 -6.57 -6.75 4.67
CA GLU A 47 -7.78 -7.16 5.41
C GLU A 47 -8.38 -8.44 4.81
N LEU A 48 -8.46 -8.55 3.47
CA LEU A 48 -8.94 -9.77 2.81
C LEU A 48 -8.01 -10.97 3.05
N GLN A 49 -6.69 -10.78 3.07
CA GLN A 49 -5.76 -11.88 3.36
C GLN A 49 -5.86 -12.34 4.81
N GLN A 50 -6.07 -11.41 5.75
CA GLN A 50 -6.30 -11.74 7.16
C GLN A 50 -7.59 -12.54 7.34
N LEU A 51 -8.65 -12.20 6.60
CA LEU A 51 -9.93 -12.92 6.67
C LEU A 51 -9.86 -14.33 6.08
N VAL A 52 -9.15 -14.51 4.96
CA VAL A 52 -9.17 -15.79 4.21
C VAL A 52 -7.92 -16.65 4.43
N GLY A 53 -6.92 -16.13 5.16
CA GLY A 53 -5.69 -16.85 5.50
C GLY A 53 -4.77 -17.16 4.32
N THR A 54 -4.99 -16.58 3.13
CA THR A 54 -4.22 -16.86 1.92
C THR A 54 -3.99 -15.63 1.06
N ARG A 55 -3.11 -15.73 0.06
CA ARG A 55 -2.80 -14.62 -0.86
C ARG A 55 -3.95 -14.38 -1.83
N VAL A 56 -4.48 -13.15 -1.85
CA VAL A 56 -5.68 -12.79 -2.64
C VAL A 56 -5.39 -11.89 -3.84
N HIS A 57 -4.16 -11.37 -3.99
CA HIS A 57 -3.83 -10.31 -4.97
C HIS A 57 -4.27 -10.64 -6.40
N ASN A 58 -3.93 -11.84 -6.88
CA ASN A 58 -4.25 -12.28 -8.24
C ASN A 58 -5.77 -12.43 -8.45
N HIS A 59 -6.47 -12.94 -7.44
CA HIS A 59 -7.92 -13.13 -7.47
C HIS A 59 -8.65 -11.80 -7.49
N VAL A 60 -8.26 -10.86 -6.61
CA VAL A 60 -8.86 -9.52 -6.57
C VAL A 60 -8.57 -8.76 -7.87
N SER A 61 -7.34 -8.84 -8.40
CA SER A 61 -6.99 -8.23 -9.68
C SER A 61 -7.81 -8.79 -10.85
N ARG A 62 -8.11 -10.09 -10.83
CA ARG A 62 -9.02 -10.72 -11.78
C ARG A 62 -10.45 -10.20 -11.63
N LEU A 63 -10.98 -10.11 -10.41
CA LEU A 63 -12.33 -9.61 -10.14
C LEU A 63 -12.52 -8.15 -10.58
N ILE A 64 -11.48 -7.30 -10.47
CA ILE A 64 -11.49 -5.95 -11.02
C ILE A 64 -11.59 -5.97 -12.55
N ARG A 65 -10.79 -6.80 -13.23
CA ARG A 65 -10.82 -6.92 -14.70
C ARG A 65 -12.15 -7.46 -15.21
N GLU A 66 -12.77 -8.36 -14.47
CA GLU A 66 -14.10 -8.90 -14.75
C GLU A 66 -15.24 -7.92 -14.39
N GLY A 67 -14.93 -6.74 -13.84
CA GLY A 67 -15.94 -5.76 -13.45
C GLY A 67 -16.84 -6.20 -12.29
N LYS A 68 -16.41 -7.19 -11.51
CA LYS A 68 -17.13 -7.72 -10.33
C LYS A 68 -16.79 -6.97 -9.05
N LEU A 69 -15.63 -6.33 -9.01
CA LEU A 69 -15.24 -5.43 -7.94
C LEU A 69 -14.88 -4.06 -8.50
N ALA A 70 -14.94 -3.06 -7.64
CA ALA A 70 -14.34 -1.77 -7.88
C ALA A 70 -13.17 -1.53 -6.94
N ARG A 71 -12.32 -0.56 -7.30
CA ARG A 71 -11.23 -0.08 -6.45
C ARG A 71 -11.36 1.42 -6.24
N SER A 72 -11.00 1.86 -5.03
CA SER A 72 -10.81 3.28 -4.67
C SER A 72 -9.46 3.43 -3.98
N PHE A 73 -8.78 4.54 -4.24
CA PHE A 73 -7.54 4.88 -3.56
C PHE A 73 -7.83 5.74 -2.33
N GLN A 74 -7.22 5.37 -1.20
CA GLN A 74 -7.27 6.12 0.05
C GLN A 74 -5.83 6.34 0.52
N GLY A 75 -5.25 7.45 0.07
CA GLY A 75 -3.81 7.71 0.20
C GLY A 75 -2.99 6.67 -0.56
N ARG A 76 -2.12 5.95 0.15
CA ARG A 76 -1.29 4.86 -0.40
C ARG A 76 -1.99 3.50 -0.42
N ARG A 77 -3.20 3.38 0.15
CA ARG A 77 -3.93 2.10 0.26
C ARG A 77 -4.98 1.98 -0.84
N VAL A 78 -5.19 0.75 -1.30
CA VAL A 78 -6.26 0.42 -2.25
C VAL A 78 -7.37 -0.30 -1.51
N VAL A 79 -8.59 0.21 -1.65
CA VAL A 79 -9.80 -0.36 -1.07
C VAL A 79 -10.65 -0.95 -2.18
N TYR A 80 -11.05 -2.20 -2.01
CA TYR A 80 -11.96 -2.90 -2.89
C TYR A 80 -13.39 -2.75 -2.39
N LEU A 81 -14.28 -2.41 -3.31
CA LEU A 81 -15.64 -1.99 -3.06
C LEU A 81 -16.60 -2.71 -4.00
N ALA A 82 -17.88 -2.71 -3.64
CA ALA A 82 -18.94 -3.18 -4.49
C ALA A 82 -19.03 -2.39 -5.81
N THR A 83 -19.53 -3.03 -6.86
CA THR A 83 -19.68 -2.40 -8.18
C THR A 83 -20.92 -1.53 -8.26
N GLN A 84 -21.97 -1.84 -7.50
CA GLN A 84 -23.19 -1.04 -7.47
C GLN A 84 -22.91 0.36 -6.88
N ARG A 85 -23.27 1.42 -7.63
CA ARG A 85 -22.89 2.80 -7.29
C ARG A 85 -23.33 3.22 -5.87
N ARG A 86 -24.59 2.98 -5.52
CA ARG A 86 -25.13 3.35 -4.19
C ARG A 86 -24.41 2.63 -3.05
N GLN A 87 -24.20 1.33 -3.19
CA GLN A 87 -23.50 0.53 -2.17
C GLN A 87 -22.04 0.96 -2.03
N ARG A 88 -21.36 1.23 -3.15
CA ARG A 88 -20.00 1.73 -3.19
C ARG A 88 -19.84 3.10 -2.52
N GLU A 89 -20.78 4.02 -2.77
CA GLU A 89 -20.80 5.33 -2.13
C GLU A 89 -21.00 5.19 -0.61
N ALA A 90 -21.92 4.31 -0.18
CA ALA A 90 -22.13 4.01 1.23
C ALA A 90 -20.87 3.42 1.89
N GLN A 91 -20.23 2.43 1.25
CA GLN A 91 -19.00 1.82 1.74
C GLN A 91 -17.87 2.84 1.91
N GLN A 92 -17.66 3.70 0.90
CA GLN A 92 -16.66 4.77 0.99
C GLN A 92 -16.96 5.73 2.14
N GLN A 93 -18.22 6.11 2.31
CA GLN A 93 -18.61 7.03 3.36
C GLN A 93 -18.41 6.42 4.77
N THR A 94 -18.79 5.15 4.96
CA THR A 94 -18.53 4.42 6.21
C THR A 94 -17.03 4.36 6.49
N ARG A 95 -16.21 4.02 5.48
CA ARG A 95 -14.76 3.94 5.65
C ARG A 95 -14.13 5.28 6.02
N ARG A 96 -14.57 6.38 5.39
CA ARG A 96 -14.12 7.75 5.74
C ARG A 96 -14.50 8.17 7.17
N ARG A 97 -15.60 7.64 7.71
CA ARG A 97 -16.02 7.89 9.10
C ARG A 97 -15.26 7.05 10.11
N ALA A 98 -14.94 5.81 9.74
CA ALA A 98 -14.24 4.85 10.61
C ALA A 98 -12.73 5.11 10.65
N GLU A 99 -12.14 5.58 9.55
CA GLU A 99 -10.76 6.03 9.58
C GLU A 99 -10.66 7.31 10.39
N PRO A 100 -9.76 7.38 11.40
CA PRO A 100 -9.47 8.65 12.04
C PRO A 100 -9.06 9.62 10.94
N ARG A 101 -9.79 10.74 10.86
CA ARG A 101 -9.47 11.88 9.98
C ARG A 101 -7.97 12.05 10.04
N PRO A 102 -7.24 12.06 8.90
CA PRO A 102 -5.80 12.20 8.94
C PRO A 102 -5.54 13.43 9.79
N VAL A 103 -4.95 13.19 10.97
CA VAL A 103 -4.32 14.25 11.74
C VAL A 103 -3.47 14.96 10.71
N PRO A 104 -3.57 16.28 10.52
CA PRO A 104 -2.67 16.96 9.61
C PRO A 104 -1.27 16.63 10.11
N THR A 105 -0.64 15.62 9.50
CA THR A 105 0.77 15.38 9.61
C THR A 105 1.31 16.73 9.19
N ARG A 106 1.92 17.45 10.15
CA ARG A 106 2.68 18.68 9.88
C ARG A 106 3.33 18.50 8.51
N PRO A 107 3.27 19.48 7.58
CA PRO A 107 3.84 19.31 6.25
C PRO A 107 5.19 18.67 6.45
N GLN A 108 5.28 17.38 6.13
CA GLN A 108 6.54 16.69 6.11
C GLN A 108 7.15 17.36 4.91
N THR A 109 7.99 18.36 5.15
CA THR A 109 8.66 19.04 4.07
C THR A 109 9.36 17.92 3.33
N ASP A 110 8.85 17.48 2.17
CA ASP A 110 9.38 16.34 1.41
C ASP A 110 10.77 16.65 0.82
N VAL A 111 11.40 17.72 1.30
CA VAL A 111 12.67 18.27 0.87
C VAL A 111 13.34 18.81 2.13
N PRO A 112 14.65 18.55 2.32
CA PRO A 112 15.34 19.11 3.47
C PRO A 112 15.30 20.65 3.44
N PRO A 113 15.19 21.31 4.60
CA PRO A 113 15.10 22.76 4.68
C PRO A 113 16.32 23.44 4.04
N GLY A 114 16.08 24.48 3.23
CA GLY A 114 17.14 25.20 2.52
C GLY A 114 17.60 24.58 1.20
N LEU A 115 16.93 23.51 0.74
CA LEU A 115 17.15 22.90 -0.58
C LEU A 115 15.87 22.93 -1.42
N ASP A 116 16.04 23.00 -2.74
CA ASP A 116 14.93 22.86 -3.67
C ASP A 116 14.77 21.39 -4.13
N ALA A 117 13.52 21.02 -4.47
CA ALA A 117 13.18 19.66 -4.86
C ALA A 117 13.95 19.17 -6.10
N VAL A 118 14.24 20.06 -7.05
CA VAL A 118 14.92 19.72 -8.31
C VAL A 118 16.37 19.33 -8.04
N THR A 119 17.07 20.10 -7.21
CA THR A 119 18.43 19.78 -6.73
C THR A 119 18.45 18.44 -6.00
N VAL A 120 17.49 18.19 -5.11
CA VAL A 120 17.40 16.91 -4.41
C VAL A 120 17.19 15.74 -5.37
N ILE A 121 16.28 15.87 -6.35
CA ILE A 121 16.04 14.84 -7.37
C ILE A 121 17.32 14.57 -8.17
N HIS A 122 18.06 15.60 -8.58
CA HIS A 122 19.32 15.42 -9.30
C HIS A 122 20.38 14.68 -8.47
N VAL A 123 20.48 14.98 -7.17
CA VAL A 123 21.37 14.27 -6.23
C VAL A 123 20.96 12.81 -6.10
N LEU A 124 19.69 12.53 -5.79
CA LEU A 124 19.17 11.17 -5.61
C LEU A 124 19.31 10.34 -6.88
N ARG A 125 18.98 10.91 -8.05
CA ARG A 125 19.17 10.24 -9.34
C ARG A 125 20.63 9.89 -9.58
N ARG A 126 21.56 10.80 -9.26
CA ARG A 126 22.99 10.54 -9.45
C ARG A 126 23.53 9.46 -8.51
N LEU A 127 23.00 9.39 -7.28
CA LEU A 127 23.32 8.32 -6.35
C LEU A 127 22.83 6.95 -6.85
N LEU A 128 21.68 6.91 -7.53
CA LEU A 128 21.17 5.69 -8.17
C LEU A 128 21.98 5.30 -9.42
N GLU A 129 22.40 6.26 -10.24
CA GLU A 129 23.25 6.01 -11.43
C GLU A 129 24.66 5.52 -11.06
N THR A 130 25.20 5.96 -9.92
CA THR A 130 26.57 5.64 -9.49
C THR A 130 26.62 5.37 -7.98
N PRO A 131 26.21 4.18 -7.51
CA PRO A 131 26.08 3.87 -6.08
C PRO A 131 27.41 3.91 -5.31
N GLU A 132 28.51 3.50 -5.95
CA GLU A 132 29.87 3.49 -5.36
C GLU A 132 30.53 4.87 -5.30
N ALA A 133 29.96 5.89 -5.94
CA ALA A 133 30.59 7.20 -6.01
C ALA A 133 30.59 7.85 -4.62
N SER A 134 31.73 8.39 -4.17
CA SER A 134 31.79 9.14 -2.91
C SER A 134 30.94 10.42 -2.98
N VAL A 135 30.52 10.95 -1.82
CA VAL A 135 29.75 12.22 -1.75
C VAL A 135 30.48 13.36 -2.47
N ALA A 136 31.81 13.43 -2.32
CA ALA A 136 32.63 14.45 -2.99
C ALA A 136 32.68 14.28 -4.52
N SER A 137 32.63 13.04 -5.01
CA SER A 137 32.55 12.75 -6.45
C SER A 137 31.20 13.17 -7.03
N VAL A 138 30.11 12.88 -6.32
CA VAL A 138 28.74 13.28 -6.71
C VAL A 138 28.60 14.81 -6.74
N ALA A 139 29.13 15.52 -5.73
CA ALA A 139 29.12 16.99 -5.71
C ALA A 139 29.84 17.58 -6.94
N ARG A 140 31.06 17.10 -7.25
CA ARG A 140 31.83 17.56 -8.41
C ARG A 140 31.11 17.29 -9.74
N ALA A 141 30.50 16.12 -9.89
CA ALA A 141 29.77 15.76 -11.10
C ALA A 141 28.52 16.63 -11.32
N LEU A 142 27.82 17.02 -10.25
CA LEU A 142 26.65 17.89 -10.32
C LEU A 142 27.03 19.36 -10.56
N GLN A 143 28.14 19.83 -9.98
CA GLN A 143 28.69 21.15 -10.25
C GLN A 143 29.12 21.32 -11.72
N ALA A 144 29.72 20.28 -12.33
CA ALA A 144 30.03 20.27 -13.76
C ALA A 144 28.79 20.42 -14.66
N ARG A 145 27.60 20.09 -14.13
CA ARG A 145 26.29 20.26 -14.78
C ARG A 145 25.55 21.52 -14.34
N LYS A 146 26.26 22.50 -13.74
CA LYS A 146 25.71 23.76 -13.22
C LYS A 146 24.70 23.62 -12.07
N VAL A 147 24.66 22.47 -11.39
CA VAL A 147 23.88 22.29 -10.17
C VAL A 147 24.76 22.66 -8.97
N LEU A 148 24.45 23.77 -8.31
CA LEU A 148 25.20 24.30 -7.17
C LEU A 148 24.87 23.51 -5.90
N VAL A 149 25.44 22.32 -5.76
CA VAL A 149 25.30 21.49 -4.57
C VAL A 149 26.66 21.25 -3.91
N ARG A 150 26.70 21.40 -2.58
CA ARG A 150 27.90 21.16 -1.77
C ARG A 150 27.86 19.78 -1.10
N ALA A 151 29.02 19.28 -0.68
CA ALA A 151 29.12 17.96 -0.06
C ALA A 151 28.34 17.87 1.29
N ASP A 152 28.28 18.96 2.05
CA ASP A 152 27.46 19.10 3.26
C ASP A 152 25.96 19.00 2.96
N GLN A 153 25.49 19.64 1.89
CA GLN A 153 24.10 19.55 1.46
C GLN A 153 23.73 18.13 1.02
N ILE A 154 24.63 17.40 0.36
CA ILE A 154 24.39 15.99 -0.01
C ILE A 154 24.32 15.11 1.25
N ARG A 155 25.16 15.35 2.27
CA ARG A 155 25.06 14.62 3.55
C ARG A 155 23.73 14.90 4.23
N LEU A 156 23.30 16.17 4.24
CA LEU A 156 22.00 16.57 4.78
C LEU A 156 20.84 15.86 4.05
N ILE A 157 20.91 15.72 2.73
CA ILE A 157 19.95 14.93 1.94
C ILE A 157 19.97 13.45 2.37
N LEU A 158 21.15 12.83 2.47
CA LEU A 158 21.27 11.43 2.86
C LEU A 158 20.69 11.17 4.26
N ASP A 159 20.99 12.05 5.23
CA ASP A 159 20.46 11.95 6.59
C ASP A 159 18.95 12.15 6.63
N PHE A 160 18.45 13.14 5.87
CA PHE A 160 17.01 13.45 5.79
C PHE A 160 16.18 12.27 5.27
N TYR A 161 16.71 11.52 4.29
CA TYR A 161 16.03 10.34 3.72
C TYR A 161 16.48 9.00 4.33
N GLY A 162 17.36 9.01 5.33
CA GLY A 162 17.88 7.79 5.97
C GLY A 162 18.70 6.88 5.04
N LEU A 163 19.37 7.45 4.04
CA LEU A 163 20.14 6.72 3.03
C LEU A 163 21.58 6.49 3.51
N LYS A 164 21.93 5.23 3.80
CA LYS A 164 23.32 4.85 4.12
C LYS A 164 24.10 4.56 2.86
N LYS A 165 25.27 5.20 2.69
CA LYS A 165 26.26 4.74 1.70
C LYS A 165 27.02 3.56 2.27
N THR A 166 26.79 2.38 1.69
CA THR A 166 27.69 1.24 1.88
C THR A 166 29.02 1.64 1.25
N THR A 167 30.05 1.84 2.07
CA THR A 167 31.42 1.95 1.58
C THR A 167 31.99 0.53 1.58
N PRO A 168 32.63 0.05 0.50
CA PRO A 168 33.33 -1.23 0.52
C PRO A 168 34.51 -1.23 1.49
#